data_AF-A0A1S2QJW8-F1
#
_entry.id   AF-A0A1S2QJW8-F1
#
_cell.length_a   1.000
_cell.length_b   1.000
_cell.length_c   1.000
_cell.angle_alpha   90.00
_cell.angle_beta   90.00
_cell.angle_gamma   90.00
#
_symmetry.space_group_name_H-M   'P 1'
#
loop_
_entity.id
_entity.type
_entity.pdbx_description
1 polymer ?
#
loop_
_entity_poly.entity_id
_entity_poly.type
_entity_poly.pdbx_seq_one_letter_code
_entity_poly.pdbx_strand_id
1 'polypeptide(L)'
;MVSMRVALRYEADDPYAVRAVFDPQGEGGTVEWFFSRDMLAQALSEHTGRGDVCMWPAGESGRDVVYVVLRSPAGSALLEFPAQGVESFLRETWSVVPPGAESSRLDLDAELAQLLAEN
;
A
#
# COMPACT_ATOMS: atom_id res chain seq x y z
N MET A 1 17.14 3.66 -15.92
CA MET A 1 16.13 3.38 -14.89
C MET A 1 16.62 4.02 -13.60
N VAL A 2 15.83 4.87 -12.94
CA VAL A 2 16.24 5.50 -11.67
C VAL A 2 15.83 4.56 -10.54
N SER A 3 16.76 4.20 -9.67
CA SER A 3 16.46 3.44 -8.45
C SER A 3 16.14 4.44 -7.33
N MET A 4 14.97 4.31 -6.71
CA MET A 4 14.53 5.15 -5.60
C MET A 4 14.17 4.26 -4.42
N ARG A 5 14.53 4.69 -3.21
CA ARG A 5 14.16 3.97 -1.98
C ARG A 5 12.70 4.28 -1.63
N VAL A 6 11.95 3.22 -1.36
CA VAL A 6 10.57 3.28 -0.91
C VAL A 6 10.45 2.54 0.40
N ALA A 7 9.82 3.17 1.39
CA ALA A 7 9.49 2.51 2.65
C ALA A 7 7.99 2.23 2.72
N LEU A 8 7.62 0.99 3.04
CA LEU A 8 6.24 0.66 3.40
C LEU A 8 6.04 0.89 4.89
N ARG A 9 4.94 1.53 5.26
CA ARG A 9 4.55 1.81 6.64
C ARG A 9 3.10 1.37 6.85
N TYR A 10 2.85 0.88 8.06
CA TYR A 10 1.54 0.48 8.52
C TYR A 10 1.27 1.17 9.86
N GLU A 11 0.10 1.77 10.00
CA GLU A 11 -0.34 2.47 11.21
C GLU A 11 -1.65 1.81 11.64
N ALA A 12 -1.74 1.36 12.89
CA ALA A 12 -2.89 0.57 13.34
C ALA A 12 -4.17 1.40 13.50
N ASP A 13 -4.03 2.72 13.50
CA ASP A 13 -5.12 3.71 13.52
C ASP A 13 -5.72 3.91 12.11
N ASP A 14 -5.02 3.49 11.05
CA ASP A 14 -5.55 3.35 9.68
C ASP A 14 -5.35 1.89 9.20
N PRO A 15 -6.11 0.95 9.78
CA PRO A 15 -5.81 -0.47 9.69
C PRO A 15 -5.98 -1.07 8.29
N TYR A 16 -6.66 -0.35 7.39
CA TYR A 16 -6.90 -0.78 6.01
C TYR A 16 -5.82 -0.30 5.03
N ALA A 17 -5.05 0.73 5.39
CA ALA A 17 -4.10 1.35 4.49
C ALA A 17 -2.66 0.86 4.72
N VAL A 18 -1.90 0.82 3.64
CA VAL A 18 -0.44 0.76 3.64
C VAL A 18 0.07 2.02 2.97
N ARG A 19 1.00 2.70 3.64
CA ARG A 19 1.62 3.93 3.16
C ARG A 19 2.97 3.62 2.53
N ALA A 20 3.14 3.92 1.25
CA ALA A 20 4.42 3.91 0.56
C ALA A 20 5.03 5.32 0.58
N VAL A 21 6.19 5.45 1.20
CA VAL A 21 6.90 6.72 1.37
C VAL A 21 8.10 6.75 0.42
N PHE A 22 8.08 7.70 -0.51
CA PHE A 22 9.14 7.92 -1.49
C PHE A 22 10.08 9.01 -0.99
N ASP A 23 11.35 8.67 -0.85
CA ASP A 23 12.41 9.62 -0.51
C ASP A 23 13.28 9.85 -1.76
N PRO A 24 12.90 10.78 -2.65
CA PRO A 24 13.77 11.20 -3.73
C PRO A 24 14.98 11.88 -3.11
N GLN A 25 16.14 11.23 -3.17
CA GLN A 25 17.40 11.78 -2.63
C GLN A 25 17.69 13.15 -3.30
N GLY A 26 17.26 14.26 -2.70
CA GLY A 26 17.27 15.60 -3.30
C GLY A 26 16.29 16.61 -2.65
N GLU A 27 16.07 17.75 -3.30
CA GLU A 27 15.29 18.90 -2.78
C GLU A 27 13.76 18.78 -2.94
N GLY A 28 13.25 17.63 -3.36
CA GLY A 28 11.81 17.37 -3.47
C GLY A 28 11.29 16.74 -2.19
N GLY A 29 10.30 17.35 -1.53
CA GLY A 29 9.69 16.78 -0.33
C GLY A 29 9.21 15.33 -0.53
N THR A 30 9.12 14.60 0.58
CA THR A 30 8.62 13.23 0.61
C THR A 30 7.26 13.11 -0.10
N VAL A 31 7.17 12.23 -1.08
CA VAL A 31 5.89 11.87 -1.71
C VAL A 31 5.35 10.64 -1.01
N GLU A 32 4.04 10.59 -0.80
CA GLU A 32 3.39 9.48 -0.12
C GLU A 32 2.23 8.95 -0.96
N TRP A 33 2.09 7.64 -0.98
CA TRP A 33 0.97 6.96 -1.60
C TRP A 33 0.32 6.01 -0.61
N PHE A 34 -0.98 5.89 -0.71
CA PHE A 34 -1.76 4.95 0.08
C PHE A 34 -2.41 3.94 -0.85
N PHE A 35 -2.40 2.68 -0.43
CA PHE A 35 -3.14 1.61 -1.08
C PHE A 35 -3.61 0.61 -0.03
N SER A 36 -4.60 -0.21 -0.39
CA SER A 36 -5.19 -1.18 0.53
C SER A 36 -4.16 -2.25 0.93
N ARG A 37 -4.15 -2.60 2.22
CA ARG A 37 -3.40 -3.74 2.76
C ARG A 37 -3.76 -5.06 2.07
N ASP A 38 -5.04 -5.26 1.81
CA ASP A 38 -5.55 -6.46 1.14
C ASP A 38 -5.16 -6.48 -0.34
N MET A 39 -5.15 -5.32 -0.99
CA MET A 39 -4.66 -5.20 -2.36
C MET A 39 -3.18 -5.56 -2.45
N LEU A 40 -2.35 -5.13 -1.49
CA LEU A 40 -0.94 -5.53 -1.43
C LEU A 40 -0.78 -7.05 -1.21
N ALA A 41 -1.66 -7.66 -0.41
CA ALA A 41 -1.67 -9.11 -0.19
C ALA A 41 -2.08 -9.89 -1.45
N GLN A 42 -3.13 -9.46 -2.16
CA GLN A 42 -3.56 -10.06 -3.42
C GLN A 42 -2.48 -9.99 -4.51
N ALA A 43 -1.72 -8.89 -4.54
CA ALA A 43 -0.65 -8.65 -5.51
C ALA A 43 0.50 -9.67 -5.42
N LEU A 44 0.59 -10.46 -4.35
CA LEU A 44 1.53 -11.57 -4.24
C LEU A 44 1.14 -12.78 -5.10
N SER A 45 -0.12 -12.91 -5.49
CA SER A 45 -0.63 -14.08 -6.23
C SER A 45 -1.29 -13.73 -7.56
N GLU A 46 -1.82 -12.52 -7.72
CA GLU A 46 -2.56 -12.13 -8.91
C GLU A 46 -2.44 -10.64 -9.24
N HIS A 47 -2.80 -10.27 -10.47
CA HIS A 47 -2.90 -8.87 -10.85
C HIS A 47 -4.13 -8.24 -10.18
N THR A 48 -3.93 -7.12 -9.49
CA THR A 48 -4.98 -6.41 -8.74
C THR A 48 -4.86 -4.89 -8.92
N GLY A 49 -5.90 -4.17 -8.52
CA GLY A 49 -5.99 -2.72 -8.64
C GLY A 49 -6.67 -2.23 -9.91
N ARG A 50 -7.09 -0.95 -9.86
CA ARG A 50 -7.71 -0.24 -10.98
C ARG A 50 -7.39 1.25 -10.88
N GLY A 51 -7.25 1.90 -12.03
CA GLY A 51 -7.01 3.34 -12.12
C GLY A 51 -5.58 3.71 -11.80
N ASP A 52 -5.40 4.50 -10.74
CA ASP A 52 -4.12 5.12 -10.41
C ASP A 52 -3.12 4.14 -9.79
N VAL A 53 -3.58 3.01 -9.27
CA VAL A 53 -2.75 1.96 -8.69
C VAL A 53 -3.09 0.60 -9.32
N CYS A 54 -2.09 -0.04 -9.92
CA CYS A 54 -2.16 -1.46 -10.30
C CYS A 54 -0.95 -2.20 -9.74
N MET A 55 -1.15 -3.46 -9.37
CA MET A 55 -0.09 -4.30 -8.80
C MET A 55 -0.15 -5.70 -9.39
N TRP A 56 0.99 -6.35 -9.56
CA TRP A 56 1.04 -7.74 -10.02
C TRP A 56 2.33 -8.44 -9.61
N PRO A 57 2.28 -9.77 -9.44
CA PRO A 57 3.47 -10.57 -9.23
C PRO A 57 4.24 -10.73 -10.55
N ALA A 58 5.56 -10.83 -10.46
CA ALA A 58 6.43 -11.18 -11.58
C ALA A 58 7.64 -12.01 -11.12
N GLY A 59 8.27 -12.70 -12.08
CA GLY A 59 9.39 -13.61 -11.85
C GLY A 59 9.21 -14.92 -12.60
N GLU A 60 10.30 -15.67 -12.81
CA GLU A 60 10.26 -16.95 -13.55
C GLU A 60 9.41 -18.01 -12.81
N SER A 61 9.29 -17.87 -11.49
CA SER A 61 8.45 -18.71 -10.62
C SER A 61 7.15 -18.02 -10.16
N GLY A 62 6.92 -16.77 -10.57
CA GLY A 62 5.77 -15.95 -10.14
C GLY A 62 5.83 -15.44 -8.70
N ARG A 63 6.97 -15.50 -8.01
CA ARG A 63 7.12 -15.06 -6.60
C ARG A 63 8.41 -14.27 -6.31
N ASP A 64 9.07 -13.71 -7.31
CA ASP A 64 10.35 -13.06 -7.08
C ASP A 64 10.14 -11.59 -6.67
N VAL A 65 9.22 -10.91 -7.36
CA VAL A 65 8.92 -9.49 -7.14
C VAL A 65 7.43 -9.19 -7.27
N VAL A 66 6.98 -8.14 -6.59
CA VAL A 66 5.69 -7.48 -6.81
C VAL A 66 5.98 -6.14 -7.48
N TYR A 67 5.42 -5.95 -8.68
CA TYR A 67 5.43 -4.66 -9.33
C TYR A 67 4.21 -3.85 -8.90
N VAL A 68 4.42 -2.56 -8.65
CA VAL A 68 3.36 -1.59 -8.38
C VAL A 68 3.55 -0.41 -9.32
N VAL A 69 2.52 -0.09 -10.08
CA VAL A 69 2.50 1.12 -10.90
C VAL A 69 1.57 2.14 -10.28
N LEU A 70 2.08 3.35 -10.13
CA LEU A 70 1.38 4.52 -9.63
C LEU A 70 1.22 5.51 -10.77
N ARG A 71 0.01 6.01 -11.01
CA ARG A 71 -0.30 6.95 -12.09
C ARG A 71 -0.94 8.20 -11.52
N SER A 72 -0.47 9.34 -11.99
CA SER A 72 -1.02 10.64 -11.68
C SER A 72 -1.00 11.50 -12.96
N PRO A 73 -1.71 12.64 -13.00
CA PRO A 73 -1.61 13.58 -14.12
C PRO A 73 -0.19 14.08 -14.37
N ALA A 74 0.66 14.12 -13.33
CA ALA A 74 2.06 14.55 -13.43
C ALA A 74 3.01 13.48 -13.98
N GLY A 75 2.58 12.21 -14.06
CA GLY A 75 3.40 11.11 -14.56
C GLY A 75 3.09 9.77 -13.90
N SER A 76 3.88 8.76 -14.22
CA SER A 76 3.76 7.42 -13.66
C SER A 76 5.08 6.93 -13.06
N ALA A 77 4.99 6.14 -12.00
CA ALA A 77 6.11 5.48 -11.35
C ALA A 77 5.89 3.96 -11.34
N LEU A 78 6.93 3.20 -11.68
CA LEU A 78 6.95 1.75 -11.52
C LEU A 78 7.88 1.41 -10.35
N LEU A 79 7.34 0.66 -9.40
CA LEU A 79 8.02 0.21 -8.20
C LEU A 79 8.18 -1.29 -8.26
N GLU A 80 9.29 -1.77 -7.72
CA GLU A 80 9.62 -3.17 -7.63
C GLU A 80 9.91 -3.49 -6.17
N PHE A 81 9.14 -4.41 -5.60
CA PHE A 81 9.33 -4.89 -4.24
C PHE A 81 9.69 -6.37 -4.28
N PRO A 82 10.72 -6.82 -3.52
CA PRO A 82 10.93 -8.25 -3.31
C PRO A 82 9.69 -8.87 -2.66
N ALA A 83 9.15 -9.93 -3.24
CA ALA A 83 7.89 -10.53 -2.74
C ALA A 83 8.02 -10.99 -1.28
N GLN A 84 9.17 -11.58 -0.91
CA GLN A 84 9.47 -11.98 0.48
C GLN A 84 9.45 -10.79 1.47
N GLY A 85 9.87 -9.60 1.02
CA GLY A 85 9.81 -8.39 1.83
C GLY A 85 8.35 -7.96 2.08
N VAL A 86 7.52 -8.02 1.03
CA VAL A 86 6.08 -7.75 1.13
C VAL A 86 5.38 -8.76 2.04
N GLU A 87 5.67 -10.05 1.90
CA GLU A 87 5.13 -11.10 2.77
C GLU A 87 5.49 -10.91 4.24
N SER A 88 6.75 -10.53 4.50
CA SER A 88 7.23 -10.29 5.87
C SER A 88 6.54 -9.07 6.48
N PHE A 89 6.47 -7.98 5.73
CA PHE A 89 5.74 -6.77 6.13
C PHE A 89 4.27 -7.06 6.42
N LEU A 90 3.56 -7.76 5.53
CA LEU A 90 2.14 -8.11 5.74
C LEU A 90 1.94 -8.94 7.02
N ARG A 91 2.82 -9.90 7.28
CA ARG A 91 2.77 -10.72 8.51
C ARG A 91 2.90 -9.86 9.77
N GLU A 92 3.78 -8.86 9.75
CA GLU A 92 3.90 -7.89 10.85
C GLU A 92 2.60 -7.09 11.00
N THR A 93 2.00 -6.60 9.91
CA THR A 93 0.73 -5.86 9.98
C THR A 93 -0.42 -6.71 10.54
N TRP A 94 -0.52 -7.99 10.15
CA TRP A 94 -1.55 -8.90 10.63
C TRP A 94 -1.37 -9.30 12.08
N SER A 95 -0.13 -9.27 12.59
CA SER A 95 0.14 -9.46 14.02
C SER A 95 -0.36 -8.29 14.87
N VAL A 96 -0.38 -7.08 14.32
CA VAL A 96 -0.87 -5.87 14.99
C VAL A 96 -2.39 -5.74 14.88
N VAL A 97 -2.95 -5.97 13.68
CA VAL A 97 -4.40 -6.02 13.42
C VAL A 97 -4.69 -7.20 12.49
N PRO A 98 -5.27 -8.31 13.00
CA PRO A 98 -5.62 -9.44 12.16
C PRO A 98 -6.60 -9.06 11.04
N PRO A 99 -6.57 -9.74 9.88
CA PRO A 99 -7.60 -9.60 8.85
C PRO A 99 -9.00 -9.83 9.43
N GLY A 100 -9.93 -8.94 9.11
CA GLY A 100 -11.30 -8.95 9.63
C GLY A 100 -11.48 -8.29 11.00
N ALA A 101 -10.39 -7.90 11.68
CA ALA A 101 -10.45 -7.18 12.96
C ALA A 101 -10.28 -5.66 12.81
N GLU A 102 -10.15 -5.14 11.59
CA GLU A 102 -9.83 -3.75 11.31
C GLU A 102 -10.89 -2.79 11.85
N SER A 103 -12.18 -3.11 11.66
CA SER A 103 -13.27 -2.26 12.13
C SER A 103 -13.30 -2.07 13.64
N SER A 104 -12.65 -2.95 14.42
CA SER A 104 -12.54 -2.77 15.88
C SER A 104 -11.59 -1.65 16.29
N ARG A 105 -10.77 -1.14 15.35
CA ARG A 105 -9.81 -0.05 15.58
C ARG A 105 -10.34 1.31 15.13
N LEU A 106 -11.43 1.33 14.36
CA LEU A 106 -12.05 2.55 13.85
C LEU A 106 -13.41 2.75 14.52
N ASP A 107 -13.65 3.94 15.07
CA ASP A 107 -15.01 4.34 15.44
C ASP A 107 -15.73 4.82 14.17
N LEU A 108 -16.11 3.85 13.33
CA LEU A 108 -16.75 4.12 12.04
C LEU A 108 -18.08 4.87 12.20
N ASP A 109 -18.77 4.69 13.34
CA ASP A 109 -20.00 5.40 13.64
C ASP A 109 -19.73 6.89 13.92
N ALA A 110 -18.67 7.20 14.67
CA ALA A 110 -18.26 8.58 14.90
C ALA A 110 -17.77 9.27 13.60
N GLU A 111 -16.95 8.58 12.80
CA GLU A 111 -16.47 9.08 11.50
C GLU A 111 -17.64 9.36 10.53
N LEU A 112 -18.60 8.42 10.43
CA LEU A 112 -19.76 8.60 9.58
C LEU A 112 -20.66 9.74 10.07
N ALA A 113 -20.84 9.87 11.38
CA ALA A 113 -21.60 10.97 11.97
C ALA A 113 -20.97 12.33 11.65
N GLN A 114 -19.63 12.43 11.66
CA GLN A 114 -18.93 13.64 11.27
C GLN A 114 -19.17 13.98 9.79
N LEU A 115 -18.98 13.02 8.89
CA LEU A 115 -19.20 13.22 7.45
C LEU A 115 -20.65 13.64 7.12
N LEU A 116 -21.63 13.10 7.84
CA LEU A 116 -23.05 13.46 7.67
C LEU A 116 -23.40 14.80 8.33
N ALA A 117 -22.69 15.20 9.39
CA ALA A 117 -22.87 16.50 10.02
C ALA A 117 -22.21 17.65 9.22
N GLU A 118 -21.23 17.33 8.37
CA GLU A 118 -20.57 18.26 7.46
C GLU A 118 -21.35 18.52 6.15
N ASN A 119 -22.61 18.08 6.05
CA ASN A 119 -23.50 18.30 4.90
C ASN A 119 -24.82 18.99 5.25
#